data_AF-A0A317GGT1-F1
#
_entry.id   AF-A0A317GGT1-F1
#
_cell.length_a   1.000
_cell.length_b   1.000
_cell.length_c   1.000
_cell.angle_alpha   90.00
_cell.angle_beta   90.00
_cell.angle_gamma   90.00
#
_symmetry.space_group_name_H-M   'P 1'
#
loop_
_entity.id
_entity.type
_entity.pdbx_description
1 polymer ?
#
loop_
_entity_poly.entity_id
_entity_poly.type
_entity_poly.pdbx_seq_one_letter_code
_entity_poly.pdbx_strand_id
1 'polypeptide(L)'
;MLIEFGLKNYTSFKEKTLFSAETGERLRKYKYINTFENDDVSLLKNILIFGANGAGKSQLISGLGRMQSMIINGTRTVTDKLNYTPFIFNPRTSKEPTSFYVKLKRKKNIYVYSFSYNSTSITKEKLGIVINGKTETYFERENNEFTKIPDTLRNSVSKLRRNELFLYLAQQENDEYSSEVYRWFVEDLVFVNTSNGIPNSLKILMQQPDLKREMVSFLNFADFNITDIKVRKISINVPEKAQKIFQMMEQKAPKNLLQLYTIHEVYDDNGKLKGKDELPLEMESLGTQRLFFIVLAMIFSQINGNSKTLIIDEFDDSFHHELASALVNIFNSKPEMSI
;
A
#
# COMPACT_ATOMS: atom_id res chain seq x y z
N MET A 1 -3.97 9.09 3.65
CA MET A 1 -2.67 9.64 3.19
C MET A 1 -1.58 9.40 4.24
N LEU A 2 -0.42 8.92 3.80
CA LEU A 2 0.79 8.84 4.63
C LEU A 2 1.39 10.24 4.86
N ILE A 3 1.71 10.58 6.10
CA ILE A 3 2.40 11.82 6.47
C ILE A 3 3.83 11.50 6.88
N GLU A 4 4.01 10.56 7.82
CA GLU A 4 5.32 10.10 8.25
C GLU A 4 5.33 8.59 8.46
N PHE A 5 6.47 7.97 8.22
CA PHE A 5 6.76 6.59 8.59
C PHE A 5 8.10 6.51 9.29
N GLY A 6 8.16 5.75 10.39
CA GLY A 6 9.35 5.56 11.17
C GLY A 6 9.58 4.11 11.52
N LEU A 7 10.85 3.72 11.55
CA LEU A 7 11.28 2.40 11.97
C LEU A 7 12.55 2.50 12.81
N LYS A 8 12.74 1.53 13.69
CA LYS A 8 13.97 1.37 14.49
C LYS A 8 14.24 -0.11 14.67
N ASN A 9 15.52 -0.48 14.65
CA ASN A 9 15.98 -1.83 14.87
C ASN A 9 15.24 -2.84 13.96
N TYR A 10 15.29 -2.58 12.65
CA TYR A 10 14.65 -3.39 11.63
C TYR A 10 15.62 -3.60 10.47
N THR A 11 15.93 -4.85 10.16
CA THR A 11 16.80 -5.26 9.04
C THR A 11 18.12 -4.46 8.98
N SER A 12 18.26 -3.54 8.02
CA SER A 12 19.43 -2.69 7.80
C SER A 12 19.47 -1.43 8.68
N PHE A 13 18.39 -1.13 9.40
CA PHE A 13 18.25 0.07 10.22
C PHE A 13 18.44 -0.23 11.70
N LYS A 14 19.59 0.17 12.24
CA LYS A 14 19.89 0.08 13.67
C LYS A 14 19.14 1.15 14.47
N GLU A 15 19.36 2.41 14.10
CA GLU A 15 18.80 3.57 14.80
C GLU A 15 17.41 3.93 14.27
N LYS A 16 16.74 4.88 14.94
CA LYS A 16 15.46 5.40 14.48
C LYS A 16 15.67 6.17 13.18
N THR A 17 14.99 5.76 12.13
CA THR A 17 14.88 6.49 10.86
C THR A 17 13.46 6.99 10.68
N LEU A 18 13.31 8.24 10.25
CA LEU A 18 12.03 8.86 9.95
C LEU A 18 12.00 9.28 8.48
N PHE A 19 10.95 8.87 7.79
CA PHE A 19 10.56 9.34 6.48
C PHE A 19 9.36 10.28 6.66
N SER A 20 9.42 11.47 6.08
CA SER A 20 8.31 12.44 6.12
C SER A 20 7.96 12.90 4.71
N ALA A 21 6.65 12.97 4.46
CA ALA A 21 6.07 13.55 3.26
C ALA A 21 5.68 15.01 3.43
N GLU A 22 5.86 15.59 4.63
CA GLU A 22 5.54 17.00 4.88
C GLU A 22 6.41 17.92 4.03
N THR A 23 5.82 19.02 3.56
CA THR A 23 6.54 20.02 2.79
C THR A 23 7.52 20.77 3.68
N GLY A 24 8.67 21.14 3.13
CA GLY A 24 9.61 22.02 3.83
C GLY A 24 9.09 23.46 3.89
N GLU A 25 9.34 24.16 5.01
CA GLU A 25 8.87 25.53 5.26
C GLU A 25 9.22 26.55 4.17
N ARG A 26 10.30 26.31 3.40
CA ARG A 26 10.83 27.25 2.39
C ARG A 26 10.60 26.80 0.94
N LEU A 27 9.61 25.94 0.68
CA LEU A 27 9.31 25.48 -0.67
C LEU A 27 8.72 26.60 -1.53
N ARG A 28 9.52 27.13 -2.48
CA ARG A 28 9.09 28.19 -3.42
C ARG A 28 8.80 27.66 -4.84
N LYS A 29 9.67 26.78 -5.35
CA LYS A 29 9.54 26.22 -6.70
C LYS A 29 8.56 25.04 -6.68
N TYR A 30 7.70 24.94 -7.69
CA TYR A 30 6.75 23.84 -7.90
C TYR A 30 5.74 23.58 -6.77
N LYS A 31 5.58 24.51 -5.81
CA LYS A 31 4.63 24.38 -4.69
C LYS A 31 3.25 23.94 -5.18
N TYR A 32 2.65 24.69 -6.11
CA TYR A 32 1.28 24.41 -6.58
C TYR A 32 1.09 23.13 -7.41
N ILE A 33 2.16 22.52 -7.92
CA ILE A 33 2.07 21.33 -8.79
C ILE A 33 2.54 20.06 -8.08
N ASN A 34 3.53 20.15 -7.20
CA ASN A 34 4.16 18.99 -6.55
C ASN A 34 3.70 18.79 -5.11
N THR A 35 2.84 19.67 -4.58
CA THR A 35 2.29 19.53 -3.23
C THR A 35 0.79 19.32 -3.25
N PHE A 36 0.32 18.64 -2.21
CA PHE A 36 -1.07 18.57 -1.81
C PHE A 36 -1.22 19.36 -0.50
N GLU A 37 -2.05 20.38 -0.50
CA GLU A 37 -2.27 21.26 0.65
C GLU A 37 -3.77 21.27 0.98
N ASN A 38 -4.11 21.05 2.24
CA ASN A 38 -5.42 21.31 2.81
C ASN A 38 -5.27 21.91 4.21
N ASP A 39 -6.39 22.22 4.87
CA ASP A 39 -6.39 22.93 6.16
C ASP A 39 -5.57 22.25 7.26
N ASP A 40 -5.35 20.92 7.18
CA ASP A 40 -4.65 20.17 8.23
C ASP A 40 -3.22 19.76 7.87
N VAL A 41 -2.88 19.64 6.58
CA VAL A 41 -1.58 19.13 6.12
C VAL A 41 -1.10 19.77 4.82
N SER A 42 0.21 19.92 4.71
CA SER A 42 0.91 20.23 3.45
C SER A 42 1.91 19.12 3.16
N LEU A 43 1.65 18.33 2.12
CA LEU A 43 2.40 17.12 1.75
C LEU A 43 2.96 17.21 0.34
N LEU A 44 4.04 16.49 0.07
CA LEU A 44 4.55 16.23 -1.28
C LEU A 44 3.65 15.20 -1.98
N LYS A 45 3.32 15.42 -3.26
CA LYS A 45 2.57 14.45 -4.09
C LYS A 45 3.41 13.23 -4.44
N ASN A 46 4.70 13.43 -4.68
CA ASN A 46 5.64 12.40 -5.12
C ASN A 46 6.94 12.50 -4.32
N ILE A 47 7.48 11.34 -3.91
CA ILE A 47 8.76 11.25 -3.22
C ILE A 47 9.56 10.13 -3.86
N LEU A 48 10.70 10.47 -4.44
CA LEU A 48 11.63 9.53 -5.04
C LEU A 48 12.82 9.35 -4.10
N ILE A 49 13.15 8.09 -3.78
CA ILE A 49 14.24 7.75 -2.86
C ILE A 49 15.37 7.12 -3.67
N PHE A 50 16.50 7.83 -3.77
CA PHE A 50 17.71 7.36 -4.44
C PHE A 50 18.82 7.05 -3.43
N GLY A 51 19.73 6.17 -3.81
CA GLY A 51 20.86 5.79 -2.96
C GLY A 51 21.57 4.56 -3.49
N ALA A 52 22.78 4.30 -2.98
CA ALA A 52 23.59 3.16 -3.40
C ALA A 52 22.91 1.80 -3.16
N ASN A 53 23.44 0.75 -3.79
CA ASN A 53 23.06 -0.62 -3.52
C ASN A 53 23.32 -0.96 -2.04
N GLY A 54 22.35 -1.60 -1.39
CA GLY A 54 22.45 -1.93 0.03
C GLY A 54 22.17 -0.77 1.00
N ALA A 55 21.87 0.44 0.53
CA ALA A 55 21.59 1.61 1.39
C ALA A 55 20.27 1.53 2.19
N GLY A 56 19.50 0.44 2.06
CA GLY A 56 18.27 0.22 2.85
C GLY A 56 16.96 0.75 2.23
N LYS A 57 16.96 1.21 0.98
CA LYS A 57 15.76 1.74 0.29
C LYS A 57 14.59 0.74 0.27
N SER A 58 14.80 -0.44 -0.29
CA SER A 58 13.80 -1.52 -0.31
C SER A 58 13.46 -2.02 1.10
N GLN A 59 14.39 -1.87 2.06
CA GLN A 59 14.13 -2.21 3.47
C GLN A 59 13.23 -1.19 4.18
N LEU A 60 13.29 0.09 3.80
CA LEU A 60 12.34 1.11 4.27
C LEU A 60 10.92 0.77 3.78
N ILE A 61 10.79 0.47 2.48
CA ILE A 61 9.52 0.05 1.87
C ILE A 61 9.01 -1.26 2.51
N SER A 62 9.89 -2.25 2.66
CA SER A 62 9.56 -3.53 3.29
C SER A 62 9.20 -3.37 4.77
N GLY A 63 9.74 -2.37 5.47
CA GLY A 63 9.36 -2.03 6.83
C GLY A 63 7.92 -1.53 6.93
N LEU A 64 7.50 -0.67 6.01
CA LEU A 64 6.11 -0.21 5.93
C LEU A 64 5.16 -1.37 5.55
N GLY A 65 5.57 -2.23 4.61
CA GLY A 65 4.84 -3.45 4.26
C GLY A 65 4.75 -4.42 5.43
N ARG A 66 5.81 -4.56 6.24
CA ARG A 66 5.80 -5.35 7.48
C ARG A 66 4.77 -4.78 8.46
N MET A 67 4.79 -3.48 8.70
CA MET A 67 3.83 -2.80 9.57
C MET A 67 2.39 -3.06 9.12
N GLN A 68 2.10 -2.86 7.84
CA GLN A 68 0.80 -3.17 7.23
C GLN A 68 0.42 -4.64 7.49
N SER A 69 1.30 -5.59 7.16
CA SER A 69 1.04 -7.02 7.30
C SER A 69 0.69 -7.45 8.73
N MET A 70 1.34 -6.84 9.74
CA MET A 70 1.08 -7.14 11.14
C MET A 70 -0.26 -6.59 11.61
N ILE A 71 -0.63 -5.40 11.11
CA ILE A 71 -1.90 -4.75 11.43
C ILE A 71 -3.06 -5.49 10.77
N ILE A 72 -2.96 -5.84 9.48
CA ILE A 72 -4.10 -6.39 8.73
C ILE A 72 -4.36 -7.88 9.03
N ASN A 73 -3.31 -8.66 9.30
CA ASN A 73 -3.47 -10.11 9.44
C ASN A 73 -3.72 -10.54 10.88
N GLY A 74 -3.31 -9.73 11.87
CA GLY A 74 -3.32 -10.12 13.28
C GLY A 74 -2.54 -11.42 13.55
N THR A 75 -2.80 -12.02 14.70
CA THR A 75 -2.35 -13.38 15.04
C THR A 75 -3.56 -14.29 15.26
N ARG A 76 -3.45 -15.58 14.95
CA ARG A 76 -4.55 -16.55 15.09
C ARG A 76 -4.51 -17.26 16.45
N THR A 77 -3.31 -17.57 16.93
CA THR A 77 -3.11 -18.32 18.18
C THR A 77 -2.09 -17.65 19.09
N VAL A 78 -2.11 -18.00 20.38
CA VAL A 78 -1.10 -17.56 21.36
C VAL A 78 0.31 -18.11 21.05
N THR A 79 0.41 -19.15 20.23
CA THR A 79 1.69 -19.77 19.84
C THR A 79 2.28 -19.19 18.56
N ASP A 80 1.54 -18.34 17.83
CA ASP A 80 2.02 -17.73 16.61
C ASP A 80 3.21 -16.81 16.91
N LYS A 81 4.32 -17.02 16.20
CA LYS A 81 5.47 -16.12 16.27
C LYS A 81 5.23 -14.89 15.40
N LEU A 82 5.70 -13.75 15.90
CA LEU A 82 5.76 -12.52 15.13
C LEU A 82 6.98 -12.54 14.21
N ASN A 83 6.81 -12.03 13.00
CA ASN A 83 7.90 -11.92 12.03
C ASN A 83 8.90 -10.82 12.45
N TYR A 84 9.81 -11.20 13.32
CA TYR A 84 10.79 -10.34 13.95
C TYR A 84 12.15 -10.46 13.24
N THR A 85 12.58 -9.35 12.63
CA THR A 85 13.84 -9.28 11.87
C THR A 85 14.60 -8.02 12.30
N PRO A 86 15.22 -8.03 13.49
CA PRO A 86 15.93 -6.87 14.03
C PRO A 86 17.22 -6.59 13.28
N PHE A 87 17.91 -5.51 13.65
CA PHE A 87 19.28 -5.27 13.21
C PHE A 87 20.23 -6.25 13.91
N ILE A 88 20.77 -7.20 13.15
CA ILE A 88 21.54 -8.35 13.70
C ILE A 88 23.03 -8.08 13.87
N PHE A 89 23.59 -7.05 13.23
CA PHE A 89 25.05 -6.76 13.28
C PHE A 89 25.49 -6.07 14.58
N ASN A 90 24.69 -6.18 15.64
CA ASN A 90 25.03 -5.74 16.98
C ASN A 90 24.36 -6.67 18.02
N PRO A 91 25.13 -7.28 18.95
CA PRO A 91 24.59 -8.27 19.90
C PRO A 91 23.46 -7.76 20.78
N ARG A 92 23.47 -6.46 21.10
CA ARG A 92 22.41 -5.83 21.89
C ARG A 92 21.14 -5.65 21.05
N THR A 93 21.22 -4.98 19.89
CA THR A 93 20.04 -4.70 19.06
C THR A 93 19.41 -5.97 18.49
N SER A 94 20.20 -7.03 18.28
CA SER A 94 19.69 -8.35 17.86
C SER A 94 18.67 -8.98 18.83
N LYS A 95 18.60 -8.46 20.06
CA LYS A 95 17.67 -8.89 21.12
C LYS A 95 16.68 -7.79 21.53
N GLU A 96 16.87 -6.56 21.07
CA GLU A 96 15.99 -5.44 21.38
C GLU A 96 14.73 -5.48 20.51
N PRO A 97 13.59 -4.95 20.96
CA PRO A 97 12.40 -4.86 20.12
C PRO A 97 12.64 -4.10 18.81
N THR A 98 11.93 -4.50 17.76
CA THR A 98 11.74 -3.68 16.56
C THR A 98 10.60 -2.71 16.83
N SER A 99 10.72 -1.45 16.38
CA SER A 99 9.67 -0.44 16.55
C SER A 99 9.23 0.11 15.20
N PHE A 100 7.93 0.30 15.04
CA PHE A 100 7.33 1.02 13.92
C PHE A 100 6.48 2.20 14.40
N TYR A 101 6.41 3.21 13.56
CA TYR A 101 5.69 4.46 13.77
C TYR A 101 5.06 4.91 12.45
N VAL A 102 3.84 5.41 12.49
CA VAL A 102 3.18 6.04 11.35
C VAL A 102 2.38 7.25 11.82
N LYS A 103 2.47 8.34 11.05
CA LYS A 103 1.55 9.48 11.10
C LYS A 103 0.77 9.45 9.79
N LEU A 104 -0.55 9.37 9.87
CA LEU A 104 -1.42 9.26 8.69
C LEU A 104 -2.66 10.12 8.85
N LYS A 105 -3.15 10.66 7.74
CA LYS A 105 -4.45 11.34 7.66
C LYS A 105 -5.47 10.40 7.04
N ARG A 106 -6.62 10.26 7.70
CA ARG A 106 -7.79 9.57 7.14
C ARG A 106 -9.07 10.30 7.51
N LYS A 107 -9.92 10.54 6.51
CA LYS A 107 -11.10 11.42 6.64
C LYS A 107 -10.66 12.76 7.25
N LYS A 108 -11.25 13.15 8.37
CA LYS A 108 -11.00 14.42 9.07
C LYS A 108 -9.89 14.35 10.13
N ASN A 109 -9.36 13.18 10.43
CA ASN A 109 -8.45 13.00 11.56
C ASN A 109 -7.03 12.68 11.10
N ILE A 110 -6.05 13.15 11.88
CA ILE A 110 -4.66 12.70 11.78
C ILE A 110 -4.40 11.78 12.97
N TYR A 111 -3.90 10.58 12.66
CA TYR A 111 -3.58 9.55 13.63
C TYR A 111 -2.07 9.39 13.73
N VAL A 112 -1.60 9.17 14.95
CA VAL A 112 -0.22 8.82 15.26
C VAL A 112 -0.24 7.45 15.90
N TYR A 113 0.20 6.42 15.17
CA TYR A 113 0.19 5.04 15.65
C TYR A 113 1.60 4.48 15.71
N SER A 114 1.92 3.76 16.78
CA SER A 114 3.22 3.11 16.94
C SER A 114 3.14 1.85 17.77
N PHE A 115 4.04 0.91 17.51
CA PHE A 115 4.20 -0.28 18.32
C PHE A 115 5.63 -0.79 18.29
N SER A 116 5.99 -1.58 19.31
CA SER A 116 7.25 -2.32 19.39
C SER A 116 6.99 -3.78 19.69
N TYR A 117 7.81 -4.66 19.12
CA TYR A 117 7.61 -6.10 19.23
C TYR A 117 8.92 -6.88 19.13
N ASN A 118 8.88 -8.11 19.63
CA ASN A 118 9.91 -9.13 19.43
C ASN A 118 9.27 -10.36 18.75
N SER A 119 9.96 -11.50 18.70
CA SER A 119 9.44 -12.72 18.06
C SER A 119 8.17 -13.30 18.68
N THR A 120 7.79 -12.89 19.89
CA THR A 120 6.75 -13.55 20.70
C THR A 120 5.69 -12.60 21.25
N SER A 121 5.94 -11.29 21.30
CA SER A 121 5.01 -10.35 21.94
C SER A 121 5.12 -8.93 21.40
N ILE A 122 4.01 -8.20 21.46
CA ILE A 122 3.98 -6.75 21.37
C ILE A 122 4.36 -6.18 22.74
N THR A 123 5.47 -5.44 22.80
CA THR A 123 6.02 -4.90 24.05
C THR A 123 5.50 -3.50 24.36
N LYS A 124 5.20 -2.69 23.34
CA LYS A 124 4.63 -1.35 23.48
C LYS A 124 3.66 -1.08 22.34
N GLU A 125 2.60 -0.34 22.60
CA GLU A 125 1.66 0.09 21.57
C GLU A 125 0.94 1.37 21.99
N LYS A 126 0.78 2.29 21.04
CA LYS A 126 0.15 3.58 21.27
C LYS A 126 -0.57 4.07 20.03
N LEU A 127 -1.81 4.51 20.22
CA LEU A 127 -2.56 5.29 19.24
C LEU A 127 -2.84 6.68 19.82
N GLY A 128 -2.54 7.72 19.06
CA GLY A 128 -2.90 9.10 19.35
C GLY A 128 -3.63 9.75 18.18
N ILE A 129 -4.33 10.83 18.48
CA ILE A 129 -5.13 11.61 17.53
C ILE A 129 -4.65 13.06 17.63
N VAL A 130 -4.37 13.70 16.51
CA VAL A 130 -3.98 15.11 16.50
C VAL A 130 -5.23 15.97 16.55
N ILE A 131 -5.35 16.75 17.62
CA ILE A 131 -6.43 17.71 17.86
C ILE A 131 -5.77 19.07 18.11
N ASN A 132 -6.15 20.08 17.32
CA ASN A 132 -5.60 21.44 17.43
C ASN A 132 -4.05 21.47 17.45
N GLY A 133 -3.41 20.66 16.61
CA GLY A 133 -1.96 20.55 16.51
C GLY A 133 -1.26 19.75 17.63
N LYS A 134 -2.00 19.25 18.63
CA LYS A 134 -1.45 18.43 19.72
C LYS A 134 -1.90 16.98 19.57
N THR A 135 -0.99 16.04 19.84
CA THR A 135 -1.34 14.61 19.84
C THR A 135 -1.92 14.22 21.19
N GLU A 136 -3.22 13.95 21.22
CA GLU A 136 -3.88 13.34 22.38
C GLU A 136 -3.76 11.82 22.30
N THR A 137 -3.30 11.19 23.38
CA THR A 137 -3.22 9.73 23.43
C THR A 137 -4.63 9.16 23.51
N TYR A 138 -4.98 8.21 22.64
CA TYR A 138 -6.26 7.51 22.65
C TYR A 138 -6.18 6.22 23.48
N PHE A 139 -5.18 5.38 23.19
CA PHE A 139 -4.76 4.29 24.06
C PHE A 139 -3.24 4.17 24.09
N GLU A 140 -2.73 3.63 25.19
CA GLU A 140 -1.30 3.34 25.37
C GLU A 140 -1.13 2.16 26.31
N ARG A 141 -0.28 1.21 25.90
CA ARG A 141 0.11 0.06 26.71
C ARG A 141 1.59 -0.26 26.62
N GLU A 142 2.12 -0.81 27.70
CA GLU A 142 3.47 -1.35 27.79
C GLU A 142 3.41 -2.70 28.51
N ASN A 143 4.00 -3.75 27.92
CA ASN A 143 4.00 -5.11 28.46
C ASN A 143 2.60 -5.66 28.82
N ASN A 144 1.56 -5.24 28.07
CA ASN A 144 0.13 -5.52 28.29
C ASN A 144 -0.54 -4.77 29.46
N GLU A 145 0.15 -3.84 30.10
CA GLU A 145 -0.44 -2.92 31.06
C GLU A 145 -0.85 -1.63 30.35
N PHE A 146 -2.11 -1.23 30.49
CA PHE A 146 -2.64 -0.03 29.86
C PHE A 146 -2.48 1.18 30.78
N THR A 147 -1.78 2.21 30.31
CA THR A 147 -1.75 3.53 30.97
C THR A 147 -2.93 4.39 30.56
N LYS A 148 -3.45 4.18 29.34
CA LYS A 148 -4.68 4.80 28.85
C LYS A 148 -5.44 3.83 27.95
N ILE A 149 -6.76 3.76 28.14
CA ILE A 149 -7.66 2.95 27.32
C ILE A 149 -9.06 3.60 27.29
N PRO A 150 -9.77 3.58 26.16
CA PRO A 150 -11.17 3.98 26.09
C PRO A 150 -12.05 3.06 26.95
N ASP A 151 -13.03 3.63 27.66
CA ASP A 151 -13.89 2.87 28.57
C ASP A 151 -14.66 1.76 27.86
N THR A 152 -15.06 2.00 26.62
CA THR A 152 -15.75 1.03 25.75
C THR A 152 -14.94 -0.24 25.46
N LEU A 153 -13.60 -0.17 25.53
CA LEU A 153 -12.70 -1.28 25.21
C LEU A 153 -12.12 -1.99 26.43
N ARG A 154 -12.40 -1.52 27.65
CA ARG A 154 -11.83 -2.11 28.89
C ARG A 154 -12.15 -3.59 29.04
N ASN A 155 -13.39 -3.99 28.72
CA ASN A 155 -13.82 -5.38 28.83
C ASN A 155 -13.13 -6.30 27.81
N SER A 156 -12.70 -5.76 26.68
CA SER A 156 -12.05 -6.51 25.61
C SER A 156 -10.60 -6.86 25.93
N VAL A 157 -9.94 -6.16 26.87
CA VAL A 157 -8.54 -6.40 27.27
C VAL A 157 -8.30 -7.85 27.69
N SER A 158 -9.29 -8.48 28.33
CA SER A 158 -9.21 -9.89 28.74
C SER A 158 -9.03 -10.88 27.57
N LYS A 159 -9.42 -10.48 26.35
CA LYS A 159 -9.30 -11.27 25.11
C LYS A 159 -7.96 -11.04 24.40
N LEU A 160 -7.19 -10.00 24.78
CA LEU A 160 -5.98 -9.59 24.07
C LEU A 160 -4.84 -10.58 24.30
N ARG A 161 -4.33 -11.17 23.22
CA ARG A 161 -3.14 -12.03 23.28
C ARG A 161 -1.87 -11.18 23.34
N ARG A 162 -0.82 -11.69 24.01
CA ARG A 162 0.47 -10.97 24.12
C ARG A 162 1.13 -10.69 22.76
N ASN A 163 0.87 -11.54 21.76
CA ASN A 163 1.36 -11.42 20.39
C ASN A 163 0.36 -10.71 19.45
N GLU A 164 -0.65 -10.04 19.96
CA GLU A 164 -1.65 -9.33 19.17
C GLU A 164 -1.54 -7.81 19.37
N LEU A 165 -1.74 -7.06 18.29
CA LEU A 165 -1.87 -5.60 18.36
C LEU A 165 -3.27 -5.27 18.91
N PHE A 166 -3.33 -4.42 19.92
CA PHE A 166 -4.59 -3.93 20.48
C PHE A 166 -5.40 -3.17 19.44
N LEU A 167 -4.76 -2.47 18.49
CA LEU A 167 -5.44 -1.88 17.34
C LEU A 167 -6.28 -2.91 16.56
N TYR A 168 -5.74 -4.12 16.36
CA TYR A 168 -6.44 -5.19 15.65
C TYR A 168 -7.64 -5.72 16.45
N LEU A 169 -7.50 -5.87 17.76
CA LEU A 169 -8.63 -6.24 18.62
C LEU A 169 -9.70 -5.14 18.67
N ALA A 170 -9.28 -3.89 18.82
CA ALA A 170 -10.19 -2.75 18.92
C ALA A 170 -11.06 -2.59 17.65
N GLN A 171 -10.50 -2.79 16.45
CA GLN A 171 -11.31 -2.76 15.23
C GLN A 171 -12.30 -3.94 15.15
N GLN A 172 -11.99 -5.13 15.70
CA GLN A 172 -12.95 -6.24 15.77
C GLN A 172 -14.15 -5.90 16.67
N GLU A 173 -13.91 -5.08 17.70
CA GLU A 173 -14.95 -4.56 18.59
C GLU A 173 -15.65 -3.31 18.00
N ASN A 174 -15.43 -3.01 16.71
CA ASN A 174 -15.98 -1.86 15.98
C ASN A 174 -15.61 -0.49 16.59
N ASP A 175 -14.43 -0.38 17.20
CA ASP A 175 -13.92 0.90 17.69
C ASP A 175 -13.76 1.92 16.55
N GLU A 176 -14.30 3.12 16.70
CA GLU A 176 -14.32 4.14 15.64
C GLU A 176 -12.91 4.46 15.13
N TYR A 177 -12.00 4.86 16.03
CA TYR A 177 -10.69 5.36 15.63
C TYR A 177 -9.74 4.24 15.20
N SER A 178 -9.77 3.10 15.89
CA SER A 178 -8.94 1.95 15.51
C SER A 178 -9.37 1.39 14.16
N SER A 179 -10.67 1.37 13.86
CA SER A 179 -11.19 0.95 12.56
C SER A 179 -10.73 1.87 11.43
N GLU A 180 -10.66 3.18 11.66
CA GLU A 180 -10.16 4.12 10.65
C GLU A 180 -8.66 3.90 10.35
N VAL A 181 -7.83 3.72 11.39
CA VAL A 181 -6.40 3.42 11.19
C VAL A 181 -6.23 2.08 10.47
N TYR A 182 -6.94 1.04 10.90
CA TYR A 182 -6.91 -0.27 10.25
C TYR A 182 -7.29 -0.19 8.77
N ARG A 183 -8.41 0.48 8.45
CA ARG A 183 -8.87 0.65 7.08
C ARG A 183 -7.91 1.51 6.24
N TRP A 184 -7.17 2.45 6.82
CA TRP A 184 -6.11 3.15 6.09
C TRP A 184 -5.08 2.15 5.52
N PHE A 185 -4.63 1.22 6.35
CA PHE A 185 -3.68 0.18 5.93
C PHE A 185 -4.28 -0.76 4.89
N VAL A 186 -5.58 -1.05 4.91
CA VAL A 186 -6.23 -1.96 3.95
C VAL A 186 -6.60 -1.29 2.64
N GLU A 187 -7.18 -0.08 2.71
CA GLU A 187 -7.86 0.55 1.58
C GLU A 187 -7.03 1.66 0.92
N ASP A 188 -6.16 2.32 1.69
CA ASP A 188 -5.48 3.55 1.28
C ASP A 188 -3.98 3.38 1.05
N LEU A 189 -3.34 2.37 1.64
CA LEU A 189 -1.93 2.04 1.41
C LEU A 189 -1.78 0.91 0.38
N VAL A 190 -1.33 1.26 -0.84
CA VAL A 190 -1.27 0.32 -1.97
C VAL A 190 0.19 0.10 -2.38
N PHE A 191 0.65 -1.15 -2.28
CA PHE A 191 1.95 -1.55 -2.83
C PHE A 191 1.76 -2.03 -4.27
N VAL A 192 2.43 -1.39 -5.22
CA VAL A 192 2.41 -1.77 -6.63
C VAL A 192 3.56 -2.74 -6.88
N ASN A 193 3.27 -4.04 -6.75
CA ASN A 193 4.22 -5.12 -7.00
C ASN A 193 3.57 -6.19 -7.88
N THR A 194 4.15 -6.43 -9.06
CA THR A 194 3.62 -7.36 -10.07
C THR A 194 3.76 -8.83 -9.69
N SER A 195 4.57 -9.19 -8.68
CA SER A 195 4.78 -10.59 -8.26
C SER A 195 3.50 -11.32 -7.86
N ASN A 196 2.50 -10.60 -7.35
CA ASN A 196 1.18 -11.15 -6.99
C ASN A 196 0.09 -10.88 -8.05
N GLY A 197 0.47 -10.32 -9.20
CA GLY A 197 -0.44 -9.85 -10.25
C GLY A 197 -1.27 -8.63 -9.83
N ILE A 198 -2.05 -8.11 -10.78
CA ILE A 198 -2.94 -6.97 -10.55
C ILE A 198 -4.20 -7.46 -9.79
N PRO A 199 -4.57 -6.83 -8.65
CA PRO A 199 -5.78 -7.19 -7.92
C PRO A 199 -7.06 -7.13 -8.77
N ASN A 200 -7.99 -8.07 -8.54
CA ASN A 200 -9.29 -8.08 -9.24
C ASN A 200 -10.09 -6.79 -9.05
N SER A 201 -9.95 -6.14 -7.88
CA SER A 201 -10.56 -4.84 -7.57
C SER A 201 -10.08 -3.71 -8.48
N LEU A 202 -8.90 -3.85 -9.08
CA LEU A 202 -8.39 -2.91 -10.09
C LEU A 202 -8.73 -3.37 -11.51
N LYS A 203 -8.63 -4.68 -11.80
CA LYS A 203 -8.99 -5.23 -13.12
C LYS A 203 -10.44 -4.92 -13.52
N ILE A 204 -11.36 -4.86 -12.56
CA ILE A 204 -12.78 -4.55 -12.81
C ILE A 204 -12.99 -3.13 -13.36
N LEU A 205 -12.07 -2.20 -13.12
CA LEU A 205 -12.15 -0.83 -13.67
C LEU A 205 -12.14 -0.83 -15.20
N MET A 206 -11.47 -1.80 -15.82
CA MET A 206 -11.43 -1.95 -17.30
C MET A 206 -12.73 -2.49 -17.90
N GLN A 207 -13.74 -2.83 -17.07
CA GLN A 207 -15.08 -3.09 -17.55
C GLN A 207 -15.89 -1.80 -17.74
N GLN A 208 -15.43 -0.67 -17.21
CA GLN A 208 -16.05 0.63 -17.41
C GLN A 208 -15.57 1.22 -18.76
N PRO A 209 -16.49 1.50 -19.72
CA PRO A 209 -16.10 1.92 -21.07
C PRO A 209 -15.24 3.19 -21.12
N ASP A 210 -15.50 4.15 -20.24
CA ASP A 210 -14.79 5.43 -20.25
C ASP A 210 -13.37 5.30 -19.71
N LEU A 211 -13.20 4.62 -18.55
CA LEU A 211 -11.86 4.33 -17.99
C LEU A 211 -11.02 3.47 -18.94
N LYS A 212 -11.65 2.49 -19.60
CA LYS A 212 -10.96 1.69 -20.61
C LYS A 212 -10.46 2.55 -21.76
N ARG A 213 -11.29 3.47 -22.26
CA ARG A 213 -10.92 4.38 -23.36
C ARG A 213 -9.77 5.30 -22.96
N GLU A 214 -9.79 5.84 -21.74
CA GLU A 214 -8.70 6.65 -21.20
C GLU A 214 -7.40 5.84 -21.11
N MET A 215 -7.46 4.61 -20.61
CA MET A 215 -6.30 3.73 -20.54
C MET A 215 -5.73 3.39 -21.92
N VAL A 216 -6.57 3.06 -22.89
CA VAL A 216 -6.13 2.79 -24.27
C VAL A 216 -5.53 4.05 -24.91
N SER A 217 -6.13 5.22 -24.67
CA SER A 217 -5.59 6.51 -25.13
C SER A 217 -4.21 6.78 -24.55
N PHE A 218 -4.02 6.51 -23.25
CA PHE A 218 -2.73 6.64 -22.57
C PHE A 218 -1.68 5.69 -23.14
N LEU A 219 -2.03 4.41 -23.37
CA LEU A 219 -1.13 3.42 -23.95
C LEU A 219 -0.69 3.81 -25.37
N ASN A 220 -1.62 4.26 -26.20
CA ASN A 220 -1.31 4.75 -27.54
C ASN A 220 -0.39 5.98 -27.51
N PHE A 221 -0.63 6.93 -26.60
CA PHE A 221 0.23 8.10 -26.42
C PHE A 221 1.64 7.74 -25.96
N ALA A 222 1.77 6.64 -25.21
CA ALA A 222 3.04 6.11 -24.73
C ALA A 222 3.69 5.11 -25.71
N ASP A 223 3.28 5.11 -26.98
CA ASP A 223 3.78 4.25 -28.06
C ASP A 223 3.69 2.73 -27.79
N PHE A 224 2.73 2.30 -26.96
CA PHE A 224 2.42 0.88 -26.83
C PHE A 224 1.56 0.43 -28.02
N ASN A 225 1.92 -0.69 -28.64
CA ASN A 225 1.15 -1.30 -29.74
C ASN A 225 -0.16 -1.99 -29.26
N ILE A 226 -0.89 -1.38 -28.32
CA ILE A 226 -2.10 -1.94 -27.70
C ILE A 226 -3.30 -1.11 -28.14
N THR A 227 -4.14 -1.67 -28.99
CA THR A 227 -5.27 -0.96 -29.61
C THR A 227 -6.58 -1.04 -28.83
N ASP A 228 -6.73 -2.02 -27.93
CA ASP A 228 -7.89 -2.16 -27.05
C ASP A 228 -7.57 -3.11 -25.88
N ILE A 229 -8.44 -3.15 -24.87
CA ILE A 229 -8.34 -4.02 -23.70
C ILE A 229 -9.65 -4.81 -23.54
N LYS A 230 -9.56 -6.08 -23.15
CA LYS A 230 -10.71 -6.91 -22.77
C LYS A 230 -10.52 -7.46 -21.37
N VAL A 231 -11.64 -7.57 -20.64
CA VAL A 231 -11.69 -8.24 -19.33
C VAL A 231 -12.57 -9.46 -19.46
N ARG A 232 -12.05 -10.64 -19.07
CA ARG A 232 -12.83 -11.88 -19.05
C ARG A 232 -12.82 -12.50 -17.68
N LYS A 233 -13.93 -13.16 -17.33
CA LYS A 233 -13.99 -14.09 -16.20
C LYS A 233 -13.51 -15.45 -16.69
N ILE A 234 -12.39 -15.90 -16.15
CA ILE A 234 -11.88 -17.25 -16.41
C ILE A 234 -12.22 -18.13 -15.21
N SER A 235 -12.68 -19.34 -15.47
CA SER A 235 -12.89 -20.33 -14.41
C SER A 235 -11.55 -20.89 -13.97
N ILE A 236 -11.37 -20.98 -12.65
CA ILE A 236 -10.14 -21.52 -12.07
C ILE A 236 -10.44 -22.77 -11.28
N ASN A 237 -9.57 -23.77 -11.42
CA ASN A 237 -9.58 -24.92 -10.54
C ASN A 237 -8.61 -24.64 -9.39
N VAL A 238 -9.17 -24.32 -8.21
CA VAL A 238 -8.35 -24.09 -7.01
C VAL A 238 -7.84 -25.45 -6.53
N PRO A 239 -6.52 -25.65 -6.38
CA PRO A 239 -5.98 -26.91 -5.87
C PRO A 239 -6.57 -27.26 -4.51
N GLU A 240 -6.80 -28.56 -4.22
CA GLU A 240 -7.44 -29.00 -2.97
C GLU A 240 -6.79 -28.41 -1.71
N LYS A 241 -5.45 -28.33 -1.69
CA LYS A 241 -4.69 -27.72 -0.60
C LYS A 241 -5.11 -26.27 -0.35
N ALA A 242 -5.29 -25.49 -1.42
CA ALA A 242 -5.76 -24.11 -1.32
C ALA A 242 -7.25 -24.04 -0.94
N GLN A 243 -8.09 -24.97 -1.42
CA GLN A 243 -9.49 -25.05 -0.99
C GLN A 243 -9.62 -25.25 0.52
N LYS A 244 -8.79 -26.11 1.12
CA LYS A 244 -8.75 -26.31 2.57
C LYS A 244 -8.35 -25.04 3.32
N ILE A 245 -7.42 -24.23 2.77
CA ILE A 245 -7.04 -22.93 3.36
C ILE A 245 -8.25 -21.98 3.37
N PHE A 246 -8.98 -21.86 2.26
CA PHE A 246 -10.18 -21.03 2.21
C PHE A 246 -11.23 -21.49 3.21
N GLN A 247 -11.47 -22.80 3.34
CA GLN A 247 -12.39 -23.37 4.34
C GLN A 247 -11.96 -23.04 5.78
N MET A 248 -10.66 -23.17 6.10
CA MET A 248 -10.13 -22.80 7.42
C MET A 248 -10.27 -21.30 7.72
N MET A 249 -10.34 -20.46 6.69
CA MET A 249 -10.59 -19.02 6.81
C MET A 249 -12.08 -18.67 6.77
N GLU A 250 -12.97 -19.66 6.78
CA GLU A 250 -14.42 -19.49 6.62
C GLU A 250 -14.81 -18.74 5.33
N GLN A 251 -13.98 -18.85 4.29
CA GLN A 251 -14.17 -18.23 2.99
C GLN A 251 -14.45 -19.27 1.91
N LYS A 252 -15.22 -18.87 0.89
CA LYS A 252 -15.42 -19.70 -0.30
C LYS A 252 -14.24 -19.51 -1.23
N ALA A 253 -13.67 -20.63 -1.70
CA ALA A 253 -12.65 -20.58 -2.74
C ALA A 253 -13.21 -19.88 -3.99
N PRO A 254 -12.47 -18.96 -4.61
CA PRO A 254 -12.91 -18.27 -5.81
C PRO A 254 -13.08 -19.29 -6.95
N LYS A 255 -14.23 -19.24 -7.63
CA LYS A 255 -14.49 -20.07 -8.82
C LYS A 255 -13.99 -19.44 -10.11
N ASN A 256 -13.87 -18.12 -10.13
CA ASN A 256 -13.46 -17.36 -11.30
C ASN A 256 -12.47 -16.26 -10.90
N LEU A 257 -11.57 -15.91 -11.84
CA LEU A 257 -10.72 -14.72 -11.76
C LEU A 257 -11.01 -13.78 -12.93
N LEU A 258 -10.72 -12.50 -12.74
CA LEU A 258 -10.67 -11.57 -13.86
C LEU A 258 -9.29 -11.63 -14.48
N GLN A 259 -9.26 -11.80 -15.80
CA GLN A 259 -8.05 -11.72 -16.60
C GLN A 259 -8.19 -10.58 -17.61
N LEU A 260 -7.10 -9.81 -17.72
CA LEU A 260 -6.97 -8.74 -18.70
C LEU A 260 -6.31 -9.29 -19.96
N TYR A 261 -6.83 -8.89 -21.11
CA TYR A 261 -6.28 -9.19 -22.42
C TYR A 261 -6.01 -7.86 -23.13
N THR A 262 -4.83 -7.72 -23.71
CA THR A 262 -4.45 -6.62 -24.61
C THR A 262 -4.77 -7.04 -26.04
N ILE A 263 -5.15 -6.09 -26.89
CA ILE A 263 -5.47 -6.35 -28.30
C ILE A 263 -4.44 -5.67 -29.20
N HIS A 264 -3.77 -6.46 -30.03
CA HIS A 264 -2.69 -6.04 -30.91
C HIS A 264 -3.11 -6.12 -32.38
N GLU A 265 -2.51 -5.29 -33.22
CA GLU A 265 -2.60 -5.44 -34.67
C GLU A 265 -1.70 -6.59 -35.15
N VAL A 266 -2.23 -7.40 -36.08
CA VAL A 266 -1.51 -8.52 -36.69
C VAL A 266 -1.18 -8.16 -38.14
N TYR A 267 0.08 -8.33 -38.52
CA TYR A 267 0.60 -8.03 -39.85
C TYR A 267 1.07 -9.31 -40.55
N ASP A 268 1.01 -9.34 -41.88
CA ASP A 268 1.64 -10.40 -42.67
C ASP A 268 3.15 -10.16 -42.89
N ASP A 269 3.82 -11.08 -43.59
CA ASP A 269 5.25 -11.03 -43.89
C ASP A 269 5.66 -9.77 -44.71
N ASN A 270 4.69 -9.10 -45.36
CA ASN A 270 4.92 -7.86 -46.09
C ASN A 270 4.59 -6.61 -45.26
N GLY A 271 4.29 -6.76 -43.96
CA GLY A 271 3.91 -5.67 -43.07
C GLY A 271 2.49 -5.16 -43.28
N LYS A 272 1.63 -5.87 -44.03
CA LYS A 272 0.26 -5.43 -44.26
C LYS A 272 -0.65 -5.91 -43.13
N LEU A 273 -1.47 -4.99 -42.60
CA LEU A 273 -2.45 -5.30 -41.57
C LEU A 273 -3.42 -6.41 -42.04
N LYS A 274 -3.48 -7.50 -41.28
CA LYS A 274 -4.33 -8.67 -41.51
C LYS A 274 -5.51 -8.75 -40.54
N GLY A 275 -5.38 -8.18 -39.35
CA GLY A 275 -6.43 -8.23 -38.34
C GLY A 275 -5.94 -7.81 -36.97
N LYS A 276 -6.62 -8.33 -35.95
CA LYS A 276 -6.26 -8.12 -34.54
C LYS A 276 -6.30 -9.45 -33.81
N ASP A 277 -5.41 -9.60 -32.83
CA ASP A 277 -5.41 -10.75 -31.93
C ASP A 277 -5.20 -10.29 -30.49
N GLU A 278 -5.46 -11.19 -29.54
CA GLU A 278 -5.42 -10.89 -28.13
C GLU A 278 -4.30 -11.63 -27.40
N LEU A 279 -3.68 -10.94 -26.46
CA LEU A 279 -2.63 -11.47 -25.61
C LEU A 279 -3.06 -11.31 -24.15
N PRO A 280 -3.04 -12.37 -23.32
CA PRO A 280 -3.20 -12.22 -21.88
C PRO A 280 -2.15 -11.23 -21.35
N LEU A 281 -2.55 -10.30 -20.48
CA LEU A 281 -1.62 -9.30 -19.92
C LEU A 281 -0.44 -9.98 -19.20
N GLU A 282 -0.66 -11.16 -18.61
CA GLU A 282 0.41 -11.91 -17.95
C GLU A 282 1.50 -12.43 -18.92
N MET A 283 1.25 -12.43 -20.24
CA MET A 283 2.21 -12.75 -21.29
C MET A 283 2.90 -11.51 -21.90
N GLU A 284 2.47 -10.30 -21.53
CA GLU A 284 3.13 -9.07 -21.92
C GLU A 284 4.47 -8.91 -21.20
N SER A 285 5.30 -7.96 -21.66
CA SER A 285 6.52 -7.60 -20.95
C SER A 285 6.24 -7.19 -19.49
N LEU A 286 7.20 -7.43 -18.60
CA LEU A 286 7.07 -7.01 -17.19
C LEU A 286 6.84 -5.50 -17.05
N GLY A 287 7.45 -4.69 -17.93
CA GLY A 287 7.23 -3.25 -18.00
C GLY A 287 5.77 -2.91 -18.32
N THR A 288 5.17 -3.56 -19.31
CA THR A 288 3.74 -3.39 -19.66
C THR A 288 2.85 -3.78 -18.48
N GLN A 289 3.07 -4.94 -17.86
CA GLN A 289 2.29 -5.41 -16.71
C GLN A 289 2.36 -4.42 -15.54
N ARG A 290 3.55 -3.89 -15.28
CA ARG A 290 3.81 -2.91 -14.24
C ARG A 290 3.11 -1.58 -14.52
N LEU A 291 3.21 -1.10 -15.76
CA LEU A 291 2.51 0.12 -16.19
C LEU A 291 1.00 -0.01 -15.97
N PHE A 292 0.42 -1.13 -16.39
CA PHE A 292 -1.00 -1.41 -16.19
C PHE A 292 -1.37 -1.32 -14.71
N PHE A 293 -0.56 -1.90 -13.82
CA PHE A 293 -0.83 -1.83 -12.38
C PHE A 293 -0.75 -0.37 -11.88
N ILE A 294 0.29 0.37 -12.23
CA ILE A 294 0.45 1.77 -11.80
C ILE A 294 -0.76 2.60 -12.25
N VAL A 295 -1.11 2.54 -13.54
CA VAL A 295 -2.22 3.33 -14.11
C VAL A 295 -3.56 2.94 -13.48
N LEU A 296 -3.83 1.64 -13.31
CA LEU A 296 -5.07 1.21 -12.65
C LEU A 296 -5.13 1.64 -11.18
N ALA A 297 -4.00 1.62 -10.47
CA ALA A 297 -3.93 2.12 -9.10
C ALA A 297 -4.13 3.65 -9.03
N MET A 298 -3.67 4.39 -10.04
CA MET A 298 -3.91 5.83 -10.19
C MET A 298 -5.39 6.13 -10.42
N ILE A 299 -6.02 5.49 -11.40
CA ILE A 299 -7.45 5.62 -11.69
C ILE A 299 -8.26 5.28 -10.44
N PHE A 300 -7.91 4.18 -9.76
CA PHE A 300 -8.55 3.79 -8.50
C PHE A 300 -8.38 4.84 -7.40
N SER A 301 -7.23 5.52 -7.31
CA SER A 301 -7.02 6.61 -6.38
C SER A 301 -7.91 7.82 -6.72
N GLN A 302 -7.98 8.20 -8.00
CA GLN A 302 -8.75 9.34 -8.48
C GLN A 302 -10.25 9.18 -8.20
N ILE A 303 -10.85 8.04 -8.56
CA ILE A 303 -12.27 7.78 -8.30
C ILE A 303 -12.61 7.72 -6.80
N ASN A 304 -11.61 7.52 -5.93
CA ASN A 304 -11.74 7.49 -4.48
C ASN A 304 -11.20 8.77 -3.81
N GLY A 305 -11.26 9.91 -4.51
CA GLY A 305 -10.96 11.23 -3.95
C GLY A 305 -9.48 11.50 -3.71
N ASN A 306 -8.57 10.85 -4.45
CA ASN A 306 -7.12 11.07 -4.40
C ASN A 306 -6.50 10.91 -3.00
N SER A 307 -7.05 10.02 -2.18
CA SER A 307 -6.68 9.85 -0.77
C SER A 307 -5.65 8.75 -0.50
N LYS A 308 -5.27 8.00 -1.55
CA LYS A 308 -4.42 6.81 -1.47
C LYS A 308 -2.93 7.14 -1.52
N THR A 309 -2.13 6.29 -0.92
CA THR A 309 -0.67 6.32 -0.95
C THR A 309 -0.19 5.10 -1.74
N LEU A 310 0.38 5.36 -2.91
CA LEU A 310 0.96 4.33 -3.78
C LEU A 310 2.44 4.18 -3.46
N ILE A 311 2.88 2.96 -3.18
CA ILE A 311 4.28 2.62 -2.91
C ILE A 311 4.78 1.73 -4.04
N ILE A 312 5.85 2.17 -4.69
CA ILE A 312 6.46 1.50 -5.84
C ILE A 312 7.94 1.34 -5.51
N ASP A 313 8.40 0.10 -5.34
CA ASP A 313 9.85 -0.20 -5.24
C ASP A 313 10.44 -0.35 -6.63
N GLU A 314 11.69 0.04 -6.86
CA GLU A 314 12.35 -0.02 -8.17
C GLU A 314 11.58 0.68 -9.29
N PHE A 315 11.02 1.88 -9.04
CA PHE A 315 10.10 2.58 -9.96
C PHE A 315 10.60 2.73 -11.40
N ASP A 316 11.91 2.93 -11.59
CA ASP A 316 12.57 3.07 -12.88
C ASP A 316 12.84 1.74 -13.59
N ASP A 317 12.79 0.63 -12.86
CA ASP A 317 13.06 -0.68 -13.43
C ASP A 317 11.97 -1.07 -14.43
N SER A 318 12.40 -1.41 -15.65
CA SER A 318 11.58 -1.75 -16.81
C SER A 318 10.87 -0.60 -17.55
N PHE A 319 11.15 0.68 -17.25
CA PHE A 319 10.62 1.81 -18.03
C PHE A 319 11.70 2.59 -18.78
N HIS A 320 11.41 3.00 -20.02
CA HIS A 320 12.17 4.06 -20.67
C HIS A 320 11.93 5.40 -19.94
N HIS A 321 12.93 6.28 -19.94
CA HIS A 321 12.95 7.53 -19.17
C HIS A 321 11.74 8.43 -19.44
N GLU A 322 11.26 8.44 -20.69
CA GLU A 322 10.10 9.20 -21.15
C GLU A 322 8.82 8.76 -20.45
N LEU A 323 8.61 7.45 -20.31
CA LEU A 323 7.43 6.88 -19.66
C LEU A 323 7.43 7.15 -18.16
N ALA A 324 8.59 6.98 -17.50
CA ALA A 324 8.75 7.32 -16.09
C ALA A 324 8.47 8.82 -15.85
N SER A 325 8.99 9.69 -16.72
CA SER A 325 8.75 11.14 -16.68
C SER A 325 7.28 11.48 -16.90
N ALA A 326 6.62 10.84 -17.87
CA ALA A 326 5.21 11.03 -18.15
C ALA A 326 4.34 10.64 -16.94
N LEU A 327 4.60 9.51 -16.31
CA LEU A 327 3.89 9.09 -15.10
C LEU A 327 4.03 10.11 -13.97
N VAL A 328 5.26 10.57 -13.68
CA VAL A 328 5.50 11.61 -12.67
C VAL A 328 4.75 12.90 -13.00
N ASN A 329 4.72 13.29 -14.28
CA ASN A 329 3.99 14.47 -14.72
C ASN A 329 2.48 14.32 -14.55
N ILE A 330 1.91 13.14 -14.78
CA ILE A 330 0.48 12.86 -14.54
C ILE A 330 0.15 12.98 -13.05
N PHE A 331 1.01 12.49 -12.14
CA PHE A 331 0.78 12.69 -10.70
C PHE A 331 0.86 14.17 -10.27
N ASN A 332 1.69 14.96 -10.95
CA ASN A 332 1.87 16.37 -10.63
C ASN A 332 0.93 17.31 -11.41
N SER A 333 0.19 16.79 -12.40
CA SER A 333 -0.77 17.60 -13.14
C SER A 333 -1.84 18.13 -12.19
N LYS A 334 -2.44 19.26 -12.57
CA LYS A 334 -3.65 19.71 -11.88
C LYS A 334 -4.75 18.70 -12.19
N PRO A 335 -5.60 18.33 -11.22
CA PRO A 335 -6.85 17.67 -11.57
C PRO A 335 -7.53 18.60 -12.58
N GLU A 336 -7.68 18.15 -13.83
CA GLU A 336 -8.67 18.79 -14.67
C GLU A 336 -9.98 18.62 -13.91
N MET A 337 -10.61 19.73 -13.56
CA MET A 337 -12.01 19.69 -13.14
C MET A 337 -12.74 18.95 -14.26
N SER A 338 -13.23 17.76 -13.96
CA SER A 338 -14.04 16.95 -14.87
C SER A 338 -15.06 17.83 -15.58
N ILE A 339 -15.07 17.72 -16.91
CA ILE A 339 -16.17 18.14 -17.79
C ILE A 339 -17.46 17.45 -17.38
#